data_AF-A0A2H0MFE0-F1
#
_entry.id   AF-A0A2H0MFE0-F1
#
_cell.length_a   1.000
_cell.length_b   1.000
_cell.length_c   1.000
_cell.angle_alpha   90.00
_cell.angle_beta   90.00
_cell.angle_gamma   90.00
#
_symmetry.space_group_name_H-M   'P 1'
#
loop_
_entity.id
_entity.type
_entity.pdbx_description
1 polymer ?
#
loop_
_entity_poly.entity_id
_entity_poly.type
_entity_poly.pdbx_seq_one_letter_code
_entity_poly.pdbx_strand_id
1 'polypeptide(L)'
;MRTFKFYFGLTLLFLVVIFTLQNTEVVPISFLFWNFEVSRALMIFIVLGIGILVGWFLGTQHGRERERGLTERGRDRHPTTDTPT
;
A
#
# COMPACT_ATOMS: atom_id res chain seq x y z
N MET A 1 12.44 10.88 8.21
CA MET A 1 11.69 9.61 7.99
C MET A 1 11.14 9.42 6.57
N ARG A 2 11.12 10.44 5.68
CA ARG A 2 10.63 10.28 4.28
C ARG A 2 11.63 9.55 3.37
N THR A 3 12.92 9.79 3.53
CA THR A 3 14.00 9.12 2.77
C THR A 3 14.04 7.62 3.03
N PHE A 4 13.77 7.16 4.25
CA PHE A 4 13.74 5.73 4.57
C PHE A 4 12.67 4.96 3.78
N LYS A 5 11.49 5.57 3.57
CA LYS A 5 10.43 5.00 2.72
C LYS A 5 10.88 4.91 1.26
N PHE A 6 11.67 5.87 0.80
CA PHE A 6 12.21 5.90 -0.56
C PHE A 6 13.29 4.84 -0.78
N TYR A 7 14.25 4.71 0.15
CA TYR A 7 15.26 3.65 0.11
C TYR A 7 14.63 2.26 0.23
N PHE A 8 13.62 2.09 1.09
CA PHE A 8 12.88 0.84 1.20
C PHE A 8 12.18 0.47 -0.12
N GLY A 9 11.49 1.44 -0.76
CA GLY A 9 10.87 1.22 -2.07
C GLY A 9 11.89 0.88 -3.17
N LEU A 10 13.06 1.54 -3.15
CA LEU A 10 14.14 1.30 -4.11
C LEU A 10 14.76 -0.10 -3.94
N THR A 11 15.00 -0.53 -2.70
CA THR A 11 15.49 -1.89 -2.40
C THR A 11 14.48 -2.94 -2.84
N LEU A 12 13.19 -2.71 -2.59
CA LEU A 12 12.14 -3.63 -3.00
C LEU A 12 12.08 -3.75 -4.53
N LEU A 13 12.14 -2.61 -5.25
CA LEU A 13 12.19 -2.59 -6.71
C LEU A 13 13.41 -3.34 -7.27
N PHE A 14 14.57 -3.19 -6.66
CA PHE A 14 15.78 -3.90 -7.10
C PHE A 14 15.64 -5.42 -6.91
N LEU A 15 15.06 -5.85 -5.78
CA LEU A 15 14.80 -7.25 -5.50
C LEU A 15 13.79 -7.85 -6.49
N VAL A 16 12.78 -7.06 -6.89
CA VAL A 16 11.81 -7.39 -7.93
C VAL A 16 12.49 -7.66 -9.28
N VAL A 17 13.40 -6.77 -9.69
CA VAL A 17 14.14 -6.93 -10.94
C VAL A 17 14.99 -8.18 -10.93
N ILE A 18 15.74 -8.43 -9.84
CA ILE A 18 16.57 -9.64 -9.70
C ILE A 18 15.71 -10.90 -9.72
N PHE A 19 14.60 -10.94 -8.96
CA PHE A 19 13.68 -12.07 -8.97
C PHE A 19 13.15 -12.33 -10.38
N THR A 20 12.80 -11.28 -11.14
CA THR A 20 12.31 -11.40 -12.51
C THR A 20 13.35 -11.98 -13.47
N LEU A 21 14.60 -11.50 -13.37
CA LEU A 21 15.72 -11.95 -14.19
C LEU A 21 16.21 -13.37 -13.84
N GLN A 22 16.00 -13.81 -12.60
CA GLN A 22 16.33 -15.19 -12.20
C GLN A 22 15.21 -16.17 -12.57
N ASN A 23 13.96 -15.73 -12.54
CA ASN A 23 12.78 -16.55 -12.81
C ASN A 23 12.25 -16.28 -14.23
N THR A 24 13.15 -16.24 -15.21
CA THR A 24 12.88 -16.02 -16.65
C THR A 24 12.34 -17.27 -17.34
N GLU A 25 11.80 -18.22 -16.58
CA GLU A 25 11.10 -19.36 -17.14
C GLU A 25 9.87 -18.85 -17.89
N VAL A 26 9.93 -18.97 -19.21
CA VAL A 26 8.93 -18.44 -20.13
C VAL A 26 7.70 -19.33 -20.05
N VAL A 27 6.54 -18.74 -19.71
CA VAL A 27 5.27 -19.45 -19.78
C VAL A 27 4.52 -19.00 -21.03
N PRO A 28 4.14 -19.93 -21.90
CA PRO A 28 3.23 -19.63 -23.00
C PRO A 28 1.83 -19.40 -22.42
N ILE A 29 1.30 -18.19 -22.62
CA ILE A 29 -0.09 -17.84 -22.33
C ILE A 29 -0.85 -17.78 -23.65
N SER A 30 -1.75 -18.73 -23.83
CA SER A 30 -2.68 -18.76 -24.97
C SER A 30 -3.99 -18.10 -24.55
N PHE A 31 -4.26 -16.90 -25.07
CA PHE A 31 -5.47 -16.12 -24.81
C PHE A 31 -6.33 -16.05 -26.07
N LEU A 32 -7.30 -16.97 -26.18
CA LEU A 32 -8.28 -17.10 -27.27
C LEU A 32 -7.68 -17.22 -28.70
N PHE A 33 -7.12 -16.14 -29.26
CA PHE A 33 -6.43 -16.10 -30.56
C PHE A 33 -4.98 -15.61 -30.47
N TRP A 34 -4.50 -15.23 -29.29
CA TRP A 34 -3.17 -14.70 -29.09
C TRP A 34 -2.31 -15.64 -28.26
N ASN A 35 -1.09 -15.88 -28.71
CA ASN A 35 -0.09 -16.61 -27.95
C ASN A 35 1.00 -15.61 -27.56
N PHE A 36 1.14 -15.38 -26.27
CA PHE A 36 2.18 -14.52 -25.73
C PHE A 36 3.10 -15.34 -24.84
N GLU A 37 4.39 -15.13 -25.00
CA GLU A 37 5.42 -15.71 -24.17
C GLU A 37 5.82 -14.67 -23.12
N VAL A 38 5.45 -14.91 -21.86
CA VAL A 38 5.75 -14.00 -20.76
C VAL A 38 6.50 -14.78 -19.68
N SER A 39 7.55 -14.18 -19.13
CA SER A 39 8.26 -14.74 -17.98
C SER A 39 7.31 -14.90 -16.78
N ARG A 40 7.35 -16.06 -16.10
CA ARG A 40 6.54 -16.34 -14.89
C ARG A 40 6.64 -15.23 -13.86
N ALA A 41 7.86 -14.76 -13.59
CA ALA A 41 8.03 -13.74 -12.57
C ALA A 41 7.46 -12.38 -12.96
N LEU A 42 7.51 -12.02 -14.25
CA LEU A 42 6.89 -10.79 -14.74
C LEU A 42 5.38 -10.84 -14.56
N MET A 43 4.75 -11.99 -14.81
CA MET A 43 3.32 -12.22 -14.55
C MET A 43 2.99 -12.02 -13.06
N ILE A 44 3.76 -12.63 -12.16
CA ILE A 44 3.55 -12.50 -10.70
C ILE A 44 3.67 -11.04 -10.27
N PHE A 45 4.63 -10.28 -10.82
CA PHE A 45 4.77 -8.86 -10.50
C PHE A 45 3.62 -7.99 -10.98
N ILE A 46 3.10 -8.24 -12.17
CA ILE A 46 1.93 -7.52 -12.68
C ILE A 46 0.73 -7.76 -11.75
N VAL A 47 0.46 -9.02 -11.39
CA VAL A 47 -0.67 -9.37 -10.50
C VAL A 47 -0.50 -8.75 -9.12
N LEU A 48 0.70 -8.82 -8.55
CA LEU A 48 1.00 -8.19 -7.26
C LEU A 48 0.84 -6.67 -7.32
N GLY A 49 1.34 -6.03 -8.38
CA GLY A 49 1.22 -4.59 -8.60
C GLY A 49 -0.24 -4.15 -8.67
N ILE A 50 -1.08 -4.87 -9.43
CA ILE A 50 -2.52 -4.63 -9.49
C ILE A 50 -3.16 -4.80 -8.10
N GLY A 51 -2.82 -5.86 -7.37
CA GLY A 51 -3.32 -6.08 -6.02
C GLY A 51 -2.99 -4.95 -5.05
N ILE A 52 -1.76 -4.41 -5.10
CA ILE A 52 -1.33 -3.26 -4.29
C ILE A 52 -2.09 -1.99 -4.70
N LEU A 53 -2.24 -1.73 -6.00
CA LEU A 53 -3.00 -0.58 -6.53
C LEU A 53 -4.45 -0.61 -6.03
N VAL A 54 -5.10 -1.77 -6.12
CA VAL A 54 -6.48 -1.98 -5.64
C VAL A 54 -6.56 -1.81 -4.12
N GLY A 55 -5.65 -2.44 -3.37
CA GLY A 55 -5.61 -2.36 -1.91
C GLY A 55 -5.36 -0.93 -1.40
N TRP A 56 -4.50 -0.17 -2.08
CA TRP A 56 -4.27 1.24 -1.80
C TRP A 56 -5.52 2.08 -2.09
N PHE A 57 -6.16 1.87 -3.23
CA PHE A 57 -7.37 2.60 -3.61
C PHE A 57 -8.50 2.38 -2.60
N LEU A 58 -8.72 1.13 -2.15
CA LEU A 58 -9.71 0.80 -1.11
C LEU A 58 -9.31 1.30 0.29
N GLY A 59 -8.02 1.23 0.64
CA GLY A 59 -7.52 1.62 1.97
C GLY A 59 -7.60 3.12 2.25
N THR A 60 -7.60 3.96 1.22
CA THR A 60 -7.73 5.42 1.37
C THR A 60 -9.09 5.85 1.94
N GLN A 61 -10.11 4.99 1.90
CA GLN A 61 -11.48 5.30 2.35
C GLN A 61 -11.70 5.15 3.87
N HIS A 62 -10.84 4.44 4.61
CA HIS A 62 -11.13 4.03 6.01
C HIS A 62 -10.25 4.68 7.10
N GLY A 63 -9.43 5.68 6.77
CA GLY A 63 -8.40 6.23 7.67
C GLY A 63 -8.73 7.53 8.43
N ARG A 64 -10.00 7.96 8.57
CA ARG A 64 -10.33 9.31 9.11
C ARG A 64 -11.15 9.34 10.40
N GLU A 65 -11.40 8.22 11.06
CA GLU A 65 -12.35 8.21 12.19
C GLU A 65 -11.70 8.22 13.58
N ARG A 66 -10.37 8.05 13.68
CA ARG A 66 -9.70 7.88 14.99
C ARG A 66 -9.33 9.17 15.73
N GLU A 67 -9.42 10.34 15.10
CA GLU A 67 -9.01 11.60 15.73
C GLU A 67 -10.15 12.34 16.47
N ARG A 68 -11.41 11.92 16.33
CA ARG A 68 -12.56 12.66 16.91
C ARG A 68 -12.71 12.47 18.43
N GLY A 69 -12.20 11.39 19.01
CA GLY A 69 -12.42 11.07 20.44
C GLY A 69 -11.45 11.72 21.44
N LEU A 70 -10.35 12.32 20.98
CA LEU A 70 -9.35 12.93 21.87
C LEU A 70 -9.68 14.39 22.21
N THR A 71 -10.36 15.10 21.31
CA THR A 71 -10.74 16.50 21.51
C THR A 71 -11.93 16.67 22.45
N GLU A 72 -12.85 15.70 22.52
CA GLU A 72 -13.98 15.74 23.45
C GLU A 72 -13.53 15.48 24.89
N ARG A 73 -12.65 14.48 25.12
CA ARG A 73 -12.08 14.21 26.45
C ARG A 73 -11.24 15.34 27.05
N GLY A 74 -10.73 16.25 26.22
CA GLY A 74 -9.99 17.43 26.65
C GLY A 74 -10.89 18.62 27.03
N ARG A 75 -12.13 18.65 26.56
CA ARG A 75 -13.11 19.71 26.83
C ARG A 75 -13.81 19.52 28.17
N ASP A 76 -14.05 18.27 28.57
CA ASP A 76 -14.73 17.92 29.82
C ASP A 76 -13.86 18.03 31.07
N ARG A 77 -12.55 18.29 30.91
CA ARG A 77 -11.61 18.45 32.04
C ARG A 77 -11.34 19.89 32.43
N HIS A 78 -11.96 20.89 31.79
CA HIS A 78 -11.87 22.26 32.28
C HIS A 78 -12.91 22.43 33.39
N PRO A 79 -12.51 22.54 34.68
CA PRO A 79 -13.44 22.91 35.72
C PRO A 79 -13.80 24.36 35.44
N THR A 80 -15.04 24.63 35.06
CA THR A 80 -15.59 25.96 35.25
C THR A 80 -15.57 26.20 36.76
N THR A 81 -14.56 26.93 37.23
CA THR A 81 -14.61 27.56 38.54
C THR A 81 -15.66 28.66 38.47
N ASP A 82 -16.91 28.23 38.47
CA ASP A 82 -18.04 29.07 38.82
C ASP A 82 -18.04 29.17 40.34
N THR A 83 -17.36 30.20 40.86
CA THR A 83 -17.62 30.66 42.22
C THR A 83 -18.21 32.07 42.13
N PRO A 84 -19.43 32.26 42.67
CA PRO A 84 -20.17 33.51 42.60
C PRO A 84 -19.59 34.57 43.56
N THR A 85 -20.11 35.77 43.37
CA THR A 85 -19.79 37.07 43.98
C THR A 85 -19.61 37.05 45.50
#